data_AF-A0A841EVS3-F1
#
_entry.id   AF-A0A841EVS3-F1
#
_cell.length_a   1.000
_cell.length_b   1.000
_cell.length_c   1.000
_cell.angle_alpha   90.00
_cell.angle_beta   90.00
_cell.angle_gamma   90.00
#
_symmetry.space_group_name_H-M   'P 1'
#
loop_
_entity.id
_entity.type
_entity.pdbx_description
1 polymer ?
#
loop_
_entity_poly.entity_id
_entity_poly.type
_entity_poly.pdbx_seq_one_letter_code
_entity_poly.pdbx_strand_id
1 'polypeptide(L)' 'MRRLETVSGNTMGGVKNPFLPVSDWGWQIDPIGLRLALNNLYSRYQVPLFIVENGLGAYEIINISFSTFFFSVE' A
#
# COMPACT_ATOMS: atom_id res chain seq x y z
N MET A 1 -9.62 -28.37 -9.02
CA MET A 1 -9.64 -26.88 -9.12
C MET A 1 -9.14 -26.32 -7.80
N ARG A 2 -7.99 -25.61 -7.76
CA ARG A 2 -7.51 -24.98 -6.51
C ARG A 2 -8.39 -23.77 -6.20
N ARG A 3 -8.99 -23.76 -5.01
CA ARG A 3 -9.70 -22.60 -4.47
C ARG A 3 -8.65 -21.55 -4.09
N LEU A 4 -8.63 -20.42 -4.80
CA LEU A 4 -7.74 -19.30 -4.49
C LEU A 4 -8.36 -18.48 -3.36
N GLU A 5 -7.60 -18.22 -2.30
CA GLU A 5 -8.06 -17.37 -1.21
C GLU A 5 -8.13 -15.91 -1.69
N THR A 6 -9.23 -15.23 -1.36
CA THR A 6 -9.47 -13.82 -1.70
C THR A 6 -9.13 -12.92 -0.53
N VAL A 7 -8.58 -11.75 -0.82
CA VAL A 7 -8.20 -10.76 0.19
C VAL A 7 -9.28 -9.69 0.29
N SER A 8 -9.75 -9.44 1.51
CA SER A 8 -10.88 -8.54 1.81
C SER A 8 -10.57 -7.05 1.58
N GLY A 9 -9.29 -6.70 1.45
CA GLY A 9 -8.80 -5.32 1.43
C GLY A 9 -8.89 -4.57 0.11
N ASN A 10 -9.16 -5.25 -1.00
CA ASN A 10 -9.29 -4.60 -2.29
C ASN A 10 -10.76 -4.35 -2.63
N THR A 11 -11.11 -3.13 -3.02
CA THR A 11 -12.40 -2.75 -3.62
C THR A 11 -12.76 -3.60 -4.86
N MET A 12 -11.78 -4.27 -5.46
CA MET A 12 -11.97 -5.34 -6.45
C MET A 12 -11.26 -6.61 -5.95
N GLY A 13 -12.02 -7.57 -5.40
CA GLY A 13 -11.51 -8.79 -4.75
C GLY A 13 -10.21 -9.35 -5.36
N GLY A 14 -9.09 -9.09 -4.68
CA GLY A 14 -7.76 -9.49 -5.12
C GLY A 14 -7.47 -10.92 -4.69
N VAL A 15 -6.82 -11.70 -5.56
CA VAL A 15 -6.26 -13.01 -5.20
C VAL A 15 -5.14 -12.81 -4.17
N LYS A 16 -5.12 -13.63 -3.13
CA LYS A 16 -4.07 -13.62 -2.11
C LYS A 16 -2.74 -14.01 -2.71
N ASN A 17 -1.76 -13.10 -2.66
CA ASN A 17 -0.39 -13.41 -3.02
C ASN A 17 0.32 -14.00 -1.79
N PRO A 18 0.78 -15.27 -1.82
CA PRO A 18 1.44 -15.90 -0.68
C PRO A 18 2.81 -15.29 -0.35
N PHE A 19 3.38 -14.48 -1.25
CA PHE A 19 4.70 -13.87 -1.08
C PHE A 19 4.64 -12.45 -0.49
N LEU A 20 3.45 -11.89 -0.29
CA LEU A 20 3.29 -10.54 0.22
C LEU A 20 2.85 -10.54 1.68
N PRO A 21 3.45 -9.69 2.53
CA PRO A 21 2.97 -9.47 3.88
C PRO A 21 1.58 -8.83 3.85
N VAL A 22 0.79 -9.10 4.88
CA VAL A 22 -0.58 -8.62 5.00
C VAL A 22 -0.68 -7.78 6.27
N SER A 23 -1.32 -6.62 6.19
CA SER A 23 -1.63 -5.78 7.35
C SER A 23 -2.66 -6.42 8.27
N ASP A 24 -2.81 -5.86 9.47
CA ASP A 24 -3.81 -6.30 10.46
C ASP A 24 -5.25 -6.24 9.92
N TRP A 25 -5.48 -5.40 8.91
CA TRP A 25 -6.77 -5.25 8.22
C TRP A 25 -6.94 -6.18 7.02
N GLY A 26 -6.01 -7.14 6.85
CA GLY A 26 -6.04 -8.05 5.72
C GLY A 26 -5.64 -7.38 4.41
N TRP A 27 -4.92 -6.25 4.40
CA TRP A 27 -4.49 -5.59 3.15
C TRP A 27 -3.09 -6.06 2.78
N GLN A 28 -2.87 -6.50 1.54
CA GLN A 28 -1.52 -6.86 1.10
C GLN A 28 -0.66 -5.60 1.01
N ILE A 29 0.53 -5.65 1.60
CA ILE A 29 1.51 -4.57 1.55
C ILE A 29 2.48 -4.88 0.42
N ASP A 30 2.42 -4.09 -0.66
CA ASP A 30 3.27 -4.26 -1.85
C ASP A 30 3.91 -2.93 -2.31
N PRO A 31 5.13 -2.62 -1.84
CA PRO A 31 5.85 -1.42 -2.29
C PRO A 31 6.34 -1.53 -3.75
N ILE A 32 6.57 -2.74 -4.26
CA ILE A 32 7.02 -2.96 -5.64
C ILE A 32 5.85 -2.74 -6.61
N GLY A 33 4.65 -3.16 -6.23
CA GLY A 33 3.41 -2.91 -6.95
C GLY A 33 3.18 -1.42 -7.22
N LEU A 34 3.43 -0.54 -6.25
CA LEU A 34 3.33 0.91 -6.44
C LEU A 34 4.31 1.41 -7.52
N ARG A 35 5.58 0.97 -7.47
CA ARG A 35 6.57 1.33 -8.49
C ARG A 35 6.14 0.83 -9.88
N LEU A 36 5.65 -0.40 -9.98
CA LEU A 36 5.19 -0.96 -11.25
C LEU A 36 4.01 -0.17 -11.81
N ALA A 37 3.05 0.21 -10.96
CA ALA A 37 1.91 1.04 -11.35
C ALA A 37 2.36 2.40 -11.88
N LEU A 38 3.27 3.08 -11.17
CA LEU A 38 3.82 4.38 -11.62
C LEU A 38 4.59 4.26 -12.94
N ASN A 39 5.42 3.23 -13.08
CA ASN A 39 6.14 2.98 -14.32
C ASN A 39 5.19 2.73 -15.49
N ASN A 40 4.11 1.97 -15.29
CA ASN A 40 3.11 1.70 -16.32
C ASN A 40 2.34 2.97 -16.72
N LEU A 41 1.94 3.78 -15.75
CA LEU A 41 1.24 5.05 -16.01
C LEU A 41 2.15 6.04 -16.75
N TYR A 42 3.40 6.19 -16.30
CA TYR A 42 4.36 7.06 -16.95
C TYR A 42 4.71 6.56 -18.35
N SER A 43 4.95 5.26 -18.52
CA SER A 43 5.19 4.66 -19.84
C SER A 43 4.07 4.97 -20.83
N ARG A 44 2.81 4.96 -20.37
CA ARG A 44 1.63 5.23 -21.20
C ARG A 44 1.42 6.71 -21.53
N TYR A 45 1.57 7.60 -20.55
CA TYR A 45 1.12 8.99 -20.70
C TYR A 45 2.27 10.01 -20.75
N GLN A 46 3.48 9.63 -20.34
CA GLN A 46 4.69 10.47 -20.35
C GLN A 46 4.52 11.83 -19.66
N VAL A 47 3.60 11.90 -18.68
CA VAL A 47 3.37 13.08 -17.85
C VAL A 47 3.86 12.83 -16.43
N PRO A 48 4.39 13.85 -15.72
CA PRO A 48 4.74 13.73 -14.31
C PRO A 48 3.55 13.25 -13.48
N LEU A 49 3.79 12.29 -12.57
CA LEU A 49 2.79 11.73 -11.67
C LEU A 49 3.07 12.20 -10.25
N PHE A 50 2.02 12.51 -9.51
CA PHE A 50 2.09 12.89 -8.09
C PHE A 50 1.23 11.95 -7.26
N ILE A 51 1.80 11.40 -6.19
CA ILE A 51 1.09 10.50 -5.28
C ILE A 51 0.33 11.38 -4.28
N VAL A 52 -1.00 11.41 -4.42
CA VAL A 52 -1.88 12.21 -3.54
C VAL A 52 -2.18 11.53 -2.21
N GLU A 53 -2.02 10.21 -2.14
CA GLU A 53 -2.29 9.43 -0.92
C GLU A 53 -1.42 8.17 -0.88
N ASN A 54 -0.76 7.96 0.26
CA ASN A 54 -0.11 6.72 0.62
C ASN A 54 -0.07 6.61 2.15
N GLY A 55 -0.66 5.56 2.71
CA GLY A 55 -0.75 5.38 4.16
C GLY A 55 -1.03 3.94 4.55
N LEU A 56 -0.72 3.62 5.80
CA LEU A 56 -1.01 2.33 6.42
C LEU A 56 -1.87 2.57 7.67
N GLY A 57 -3.06 1.97 7.70
CA GLY A 57 -3.84 1.91 8.93
C GLY A 57 -3.23 0.88 9.87
N ALA A 58 -2.81 1.30 11.07
CA ALA A 58 -2.26 0.43 12.10
C ALA A 58 -2.79 0.85 13.48
N TYR A 59 -2.85 -0.10 14.41
CA TYR A 59 -3.10 0.22 15.82
C TYR A 59 -1.83 0.84 16.41
N GLU A 60 -1.93 2.07 16.90
CA GLU A 60 -0.80 2.75 17.53
C GLU A 60 -0.57 2.20 18.95
N ILE A 61 0.64 1.72 19.22
CA ILE A 61 1.07 1.36 20.57
C ILE A 61 1.88 2.54 21.09
N ILE A 62 1.41 3.15 22.18
CA ILE A 62 2.10 4.28 22.83
C ILE A 62 3.42 3.75 23.43
N ASN A 63 4.50 3.83 22.66
CA ASN A 63 5.86 3.74 23.17
C ASN A 63 6.35 5.18 23.38
N ILE A 64 6.65 5.54 24.63
CA ILE A 64 7.20 6.85 24.98
C ILE A 64 8.65 6.91 24.47
N SER A 65 8.81 7.17 23.18
CA SER A 65 10.09 7.55 22.59
C SER A 65 9.80 8.75 21.68
N PHE A 66 9.91 9.93 22.26
CA PHE A 66 9.65 11.21 21.63
C PHE A 66 10.62 11.40 20.43
N SER A 67 10.13 11.17 19.22
CA SER A 67 10.79 11.58 17.97
C SER A 67 9.77 12.33 17.14
N THR A 68 9.47 13.57 17.55
CA THR A 68 8.64 14.48 16.78
C THR A 68 9.48 15.07 15.66
N PHE A 69 9.42 14.49 14.46
CA PHE A 69 9.73 15.20 13.23
C PHE A 69 8.43 15.38 12.46
N PHE A 70 7.81 16.54 12.67
CA PHE A 70 6.67 17.03 11.91
C PHE A 70 7.23 17.90 10.78
N PHE A 71 7.16 17.44 9.53
CA PHE A 71 7.15 18.35 8.38
C PHE A 71 5.72 18.35 7.84
N SER A 72 4.94 19.33 8.29
CA SER A 72 3.74 19.76 7.59
C SER A 72 4.22 20.68 6.47
N VAL A 73 3.97 20.31 5.22
CA VAL A 73 4.10 21.22 4.08
C VAL A 73 2.75 21.93 3.98
N GLU A 74 2.72 23.21 4.37
CA GLU A 74 1.87 24.17 3.67
C GLU A 74 2.49 24.46 2.29
#